data_AF-A0A918Z997-F1
#
_entry.id   AF-A0A918Z997-F1
#
_cell.length_a   1.000
_cell.length_b   1.000
_cell.length_c   1.000
_cell.angle_alpha   90.00
_cell.angle_beta   90.00
_cell.angle_gamma   90.00
#
_symmetry.space_group_name_H-M   'P 1'
#
loop_
_entity.id
_entity.type
_entity.pdbx_description
1 polymer ?
#
loop_
_entity_poly.entity_id
_entity_poly.type
_entity_poly.pdbx_seq_one_letter_code
_entity_poly.pdbx_strand_id
1 'polypeptide(L)'
;MLGAGPPPEVLAMLVDDDDSGLLPSFEIVCPHCGERITVFVDDSAGAQRYVEDCSVCCRPIELEVTLDADGELAVAARAEND
;
A
#
# COMPACT_ATOMS: atom_id res chain seq x y z
N MET A 1 -27.42 12.36 -17.94
CA MET A 1 -26.94 10.99 -18.24
C MET A 1 -25.43 11.04 -18.16
N LEU A 2 -24.89 10.67 -17.01
CA LEU A 2 -23.49 10.84 -16.64
C LEU A 2 -22.61 10.08 -17.63
N GLY A 3 -21.68 10.80 -18.27
CA GLY A 3 -20.74 10.23 -19.21
C GLY A 3 -19.89 9.19 -18.51
N ALA A 4 -19.90 7.96 -19.03
CA ALA A 4 -18.91 6.96 -18.70
C ALA A 4 -17.56 7.50 -19.17
N GLY A 5 -16.70 7.86 -18.22
CA GLY A 5 -15.29 8.08 -18.51
C GLY A 5 -14.70 6.79 -19.08
N PRO A 6 -13.71 6.87 -19.98
CA PRO A 6 -13.04 5.69 -20.50
C PRO A 6 -12.48 4.84 -19.33
N PRO A 7 -12.50 3.49 -19.43
CA PRO A 7 -11.78 2.64 -18.48
C PRO A 7 -10.28 3.02 -18.50
N PRO A 8 -9.54 2.89 -17.38
CA PRO A 8 -8.12 3.21 -17.35
C PRO A 8 -7.32 2.12 -18.11
N GLU A 9 -7.37 2.14 -19.43
CA GLU A 9 -6.53 1.36 -20.34
C GLU A 9 -5.43 2.25 -20.96
N VAL A 10 -4.78 3.09 -20.16
CA VAL A 10 -3.62 3.88 -20.59
C VAL A 10 -2.53 3.88 -19.53
N LEU A 11 -1.95 2.70 -19.25
CA LEU A 11 -0.60 2.63 -18.68
C LEU A 11 0.13 1.35 -19.11
N ALA A 12 0.19 1.14 -20.42
CA ALA A 12 1.17 0.25 -21.03
C ALA A 12 1.96 1.08 -22.06
N MET A 13 2.76 2.03 -21.54
CA MET A 13 3.85 2.61 -22.31
C MET A 13 5.13 1.94 -21.83
N LEU A 14 5.83 1.36 -22.79
CA LEU A 14 7.05 0.57 -22.69
C LEU A 14 8.04 1.20 -21.69
N VAL A 15 8.51 0.42 -20.72
CA VAL A 15 9.67 0.76 -19.88
C VAL A 15 10.80 -0.17 -20.29
N ASP A 16 11.74 0.40 -21.04
CA ASP A 16 13.00 -0.18 -21.46
C ASP A 16 14.03 -0.04 -20.31
N ASP A 17 14.62 -1.16 -19.85
CA ASP A 17 15.92 -1.29 -19.13
C ASP A 17 16.38 -0.16 -18.16
N ASP A 18 15.65 0.10 -17.05
CA ASP A 18 16.20 0.61 -15.75
C ASP A 18 15.12 0.46 -14.64
N ASP A 19 15.41 -0.33 -13.62
CA ASP A 19 14.55 -0.75 -12.52
C ASP A 19 14.41 0.33 -11.41
N SER A 20 13.49 1.31 -11.52
CA SER A 20 13.21 2.19 -10.36
C SER A 20 11.89 2.96 -10.47
N GLY A 21 10.90 2.59 -9.64
CA GLY A 21 9.95 3.59 -9.13
C GLY A 21 8.51 3.17 -8.81
N LEU A 22 8.08 1.92 -9.03
CA LEU A 22 6.75 1.49 -8.60
C LEU A 22 6.87 0.67 -7.30
N LEU A 23 6.66 1.33 -6.16
CA LEU A 23 6.53 0.63 -4.89
C LEU A 23 5.32 -0.33 -4.95
N PRO A 24 5.44 -1.59 -4.48
CA PRO A 24 4.30 -2.48 -4.39
C PRO A 24 3.20 -1.88 -3.52
N SER A 25 1.95 -1.97 -3.99
CA SER A 25 0.78 -1.49 -3.26
C SER A 25 0.01 -2.64 -2.63
N PHE A 26 -0.46 -2.42 -1.41
CA PHE A 26 -1.21 -3.39 -0.62
C PHE A 26 -2.53 -2.78 -0.14
N GLU A 27 -3.59 -3.60 -0.13
CA GLU A 27 -4.88 -3.21 0.45
C GLU A 27 -4.95 -3.67 1.90
N ILE A 28 -5.14 -2.71 2.81
CA ILE A 28 -5.32 -2.98 4.23
C ILE A 28 -6.65 -2.44 4.72
N VAL A 29 -7.14 -2.99 5.83
CA VAL A 29 -8.34 -2.50 6.50
C VAL A 29 -7.90 -1.67 7.70
N CYS A 30 -8.36 -0.43 7.78
CA CYS A 30 -8.07 0.44 8.91
C CYS A 30 -8.64 -0.16 10.20
N PRO A 31 -7.83 -0.41 11.23
CA PRO A 31 -8.28 -1.00 12.48
C PRO A 31 -9.14 -0.04 13.33
N HIS A 32 -9.16 1.26 12.99
CA HIS A 32 -9.94 2.27 13.71
C HIS A 32 -11.34 2.49 13.13
N CYS A 33 -11.46 2.65 11.80
CA CYS A 33 -12.74 2.92 11.14
C CYS A 33 -13.29 1.76 10.30
N GLY A 34 -12.47 0.73 10.02
CA GLY A 34 -12.86 -0.42 9.19
C GLY A 34 -12.82 -0.16 7.69
N GLU A 35 -12.32 0.99 7.24
CA GLU A 35 -12.25 1.35 5.82
C GLU A 35 -11.08 0.66 5.11
N ARG A 36 -11.26 0.34 3.82
CA ARG A 36 -10.19 -0.23 2.98
C ARG A 36 -9.35 0.89 2.40
N ILE A 37 -8.05 0.85 2.65
CA ILE A 37 -7.08 1.82 2.14
C ILE A 37 -5.96 1.09 1.41
N THR A 38 -5.42 1.75 0.37
CA THR A 38 -4.27 1.26 -0.38
C THR A 38 -3.02 1.95 0.13
N VAL A 39 -2.03 1.17 0.55
CA VAL A 39 -0.74 1.66 1.05
C VAL A 39 0.37 1.22 0.11
N PHE A 40 1.43 2.03 -0.01
CA PHE A 40 2.60 1.72 -0.83
C PHE A 40 3.76 1.38 0.09
N VAL A 41 4.35 0.21 -0.12
CA VAL A 41 5.40 -0.33 0.74
C VAL A 41 6.69 -0.34 -0.04
N ASP A 42 7.74 0.27 0.49
CA ASP A 42 9.09 0.13 -0.02
C ASP A 42 9.76 -1.09 0.60
N ASP A 43 10.08 -2.10 -0.20
CA ASP A 43 10.76 -3.31 0.27
C ASP A 43 12.29 -3.20 0.22
N SER A 44 12.83 -2.08 -0.27
CA SER A 44 14.26 -1.83 -0.38
C SER A 44 15.01 -1.96 0.95
N ALA A 45 14.33 -1.68 2.08
CA ALA A 45 14.90 -1.80 3.43
C ALA A 45 14.52 -3.11 4.15
N GLY A 46 13.82 -4.04 3.47
CA GLY A 46 13.44 -5.35 3.98
C GLY A 46 12.32 -5.29 5.02
N ALA A 47 12.51 -5.96 6.16
CA ALA A 47 11.51 -5.95 7.24
C ALA A 47 11.52 -4.60 7.96
N GLN A 48 10.40 -3.90 7.92
CA GLN A 48 10.29 -2.54 8.45
C GLN A 48 8.94 -2.30 9.12
N ARG A 49 8.93 -1.35 10.06
CA ARG A 49 7.71 -0.88 10.72
C ARG A 49 7.66 0.62 10.64
N TYR A 50 6.52 1.15 10.22
CA TYR A 50 6.29 2.58 10.13
C TYR A 50 4.83 2.90 10.39
N VAL A 51 4.54 4.14 10.72
CA VAL A 51 3.18 4.60 11.02
C VAL A 51 2.68 5.41 9.84
N GLU A 52 1.48 5.09 9.39
CA GLU A 52 0.77 5.79 8.32
C GLU A 52 -0.62 6.21 8.82
N ASP A 53 -1.07 7.40 8.44
CA ASP A 53 -2.39 7.88 8.83
C ASP A 53 -3.48 7.31 7.93
N CYS A 54 -4.58 6.88 8.52
CA CYS A 54 -5.76 6.51 7.75
C CYS A 54 -6.25 7.70 6.90
N SER A 55 -6.31 7.55 5.58
CA SER A 55 -6.81 8.60 4.67
C SER A 55 -8.29 8.97 4.88
N VAL A 56 -9.01 8.24 5.72
CA VAL A 56 -10.45 8.43 5.98
C VAL A 56 -10.71 8.98 7.37
N CYS A 57 -10.09 8.41 8.41
CA CYS A 57 -10.32 8.82 9.81
C CYS A 57 -9.16 9.59 10.45
N CYS A 58 -8.05 9.82 9.72
CA CYS A 58 -6.86 10.53 10.18
C CYS A 58 -6.32 10.02 11.53
N ARG A 59 -6.37 8.70 11.73
CA ARG A 59 -5.80 8.03 12.90
C ARG A 59 -4.55 7.24 12.51
N PRO A 60 -3.54 7.20 13.40
CA PRO A 60 -2.30 6.48 13.13
C PRO A 60 -2.53 4.97 13.06
N ILE A 61 -2.01 4.36 12.01
CA ILE A 61 -1.99 2.91 11.78
C ILE A 61 -0.52 2.50 11.73
N GLU A 62 -0.13 1.58 12.60
CA GLU A 62 1.18 0.95 12.52
C GLU A 62 1.15 -0.13 11.43
N LEU A 63 2.01 0.05 10.42
CA LEU A 63 2.23 -0.91 9.35
C LEU A 63 3.51 -1.69 9.63
N GLU A 64 3.37 -3.01 9.67
CA GLU A 64 4.47 -3.96 9.81
C GLU A 64 4.65 -4.70 8.49
N VAL A 65 5.81 -4.52 7.87
CA VAL A 65 6.23 -5.19 6.65
C VAL A 65 7.22 -6.27 7.02
N THR A 66 6.93 -7.49 6.61
CA THR A 66 7.79 -8.65 6.83
C THR A 66 8.00 -9.39 5.53
N LEU A 67 9.21 -9.91 5.32
CA LEU A 67 9.50 -10.85 4.25
C LEU A 67 9.30 -12.27 4.81
N ASP A 68 8.54 -13.10 4.12
CA ASP A 68 8.39 -14.51 4.50
C ASP A 68 9.61 -15.36 4.06
N ALA A 69 9.56 -16.67 4.34
CA ALA A 69 10.65 -17.58 4.02
C ALA A 69 10.76 -17.88 2.51
N ASP A 70 9.70 -17.63 1.74
CA ASP A 70 9.64 -17.80 0.29
C ASP A 70 10.06 -16.51 -0.45
N GLY A 71 10.22 -15.39 0.28
CA GLY A 71 10.61 -14.09 -0.24
C GLY A 71 9.42 -13.18 -0.58
N GLU A 72 8.20 -13.55 -0.20
CA GLU A 72 7.00 -12.75 -0.43
C GLU A 72 6.85 -11.70 0.68
N LEU A 73 6.38 -10.52 0.28
CA LEU A 73 6.10 -9.41 1.18
C LEU A 73 4.74 -9.60 1.84
N ALA A 74 4.72 -9.55 3.17
CA ALA A 74 3.51 -9.55 3.97
C ALA A 74 3.40 -8.24 4.75
N VAL A 75 2.23 -7.60 4.68
CA VAL A 75 1.94 -6.33 5.35
C VAL A 75 0.82 -6.54 6.36
N ALA A 76 1.07 -6.16 7.62
CA ALA A 76 0.08 -6.20 8.69
C ALA A 76 -0.19 -4.79 9.21
N ALA A 77 -1.48 -4.43 9.28
CA ALA A 77 -1.93 -3.15 9.82
C ALA A 77 -2.45 -3.33 11.27
N ARG A 78 -1.95 -2.52 12.19
CA ARG A 78 -2.37 -2.51 13.60
C ARG A 78 -2.74 -1.11 14.05
N ALA A 79 -3.69 -1.02 14.97
CA ALA A 79 -4.00 0.25 15.62
C ALA A 79 -2.83 0.60 16.53
N GLU A 80 -2.20 1.75 16.30
CA GLU A 80 -1.37 2.36 17.33
C GLU A 80 -2.30 2.77 18.48
N ASN A 81 -2.14 2.11 19.64
CA ASN A 81 -2.92 2.41 20.83
C ASN A 81 -2.05 3.28 21.74
N ASP A 82 -2.41 4.55 21.89
CA ASP A 82 -1.97 5.41 23.00
C ASP A 82 -3.01 5.38 24.13
#